data_AF-A0A316NWP7-F1
#
_entry.id   AF-A0A316NWP7-F1
#
_cell.length_a   1.000
_cell.length_b   1.000
_cell.length_c   1.000
_cell.angle_alpha   90.00
_cell.angle_beta   90.00
_cell.angle_gamma   90.00
#
_symmetry.space_group_name_H-M   'P 1'
#
loop_
_entity.id
_entity.type
_entity.pdbx_description
1 polymer ?
#
loop_
_entity_poly.entity_id
_entity_poly.type
_entity_poly.pdbx_seq_one_letter_code
_entity_poly.pdbx_strand_id
1 'polypeptide(L)'
;MTTMNAFAFKVIDAINREGLDNSSWGLMKDVINTATYFGTKEEIELTGQWAYIYVKKDDILSFVREVEPTRVLHVEDCELLLYRLDLE
;
A
#
# COMPACT_ATOMS: atom_id res chain seq x y z
N MET A 1 15.60 -15.28 -14.48
CA MET A 1 14.98 -13.94 -14.40
C MET A 1 13.66 -14.10 -13.68
N THR A 2 13.50 -13.53 -12.50
CA THR A 2 12.18 -13.35 -11.90
C THR A 2 11.52 -12.21 -12.66
N THR A 3 10.54 -12.53 -13.51
CA THR A 3 9.71 -11.52 -14.17
C THR A 3 8.91 -10.81 -13.08
N MET A 4 8.95 -9.48 -13.08
CA MET A 4 8.11 -8.68 -12.18
C MET A 4 6.64 -9.04 -12.41
N ASN A 5 5.90 -9.28 -11.34
CA ASN A 5 4.47 -9.54 -11.40
C ASN A 5 3.78 -8.36 -12.14
N ALA A 6 2.94 -8.68 -13.14
CA ALA A 6 2.20 -7.67 -13.90
C ALA A 6 1.32 -6.79 -13.00
N PHE A 7 0.77 -7.36 -11.93
CA PHE A 7 0.03 -6.62 -10.92
C PHE A 7 0.93 -5.65 -10.17
N ALA A 8 2.11 -6.10 -9.70
CA ALA A 8 3.06 -5.24 -9.01
C ALA A 8 3.51 -4.08 -9.89
N PHE A 9 3.78 -4.34 -11.18
CA PHE A 9 4.08 -3.27 -12.13
C PHE A 9 2.92 -2.28 -12.27
N LYS A 10 1.69 -2.76 -12.42
CA LYS A 10 0.50 -1.90 -12.55
C LYS A 10 0.31 -1.00 -11.32
N VAL A 11 0.48 -1.55 -10.11
CA VAL A 11 0.38 -0.78 -8.86
C VAL A 11 1.44 0.32 -8.82
N ILE A 12 2.71 -0.02 -9.06
CA ILE A 12 3.82 0.94 -9.01
C ILE A 12 3.69 2.01 -10.10
N ASP A 13 3.32 1.62 -11.33
CA ASP A 13 3.07 2.56 -12.42
C ASP A 13 1.96 3.57 -12.07
N ALA A 14 0.84 3.09 -11.51
CA ALA A 14 -0.28 3.94 -11.17
C ALA A 14 0.06 4.92 -10.04
N ILE A 15 0.79 4.48 -9.01
CA ILE A 15 1.31 5.34 -7.94
C ILE A 15 2.23 6.44 -8.50
N ASN A 16 3.15 6.07 -9.39
CA ASN A 16 4.07 7.02 -10.00
C ASN A 16 3.36 8.04 -10.88
N ARG A 17 2.31 7.64 -11.62
CA ARG A 17 1.49 8.55 -12.43
C ARG A 17 0.68 9.54 -11.59
N GLU A 18 0.26 9.14 -10.39
CA GLU A 18 -0.41 10.04 -9.44
C GLU A 18 0.55 11.12 -8.90
N GLY A 19 1.87 10.88 -8.96
CA GLY A 19 2.88 11.83 -8.51
C GLY A 19 3.10 11.81 -6.99
N LEU A 20 2.80 10.69 -6.33
CA LEU A 20 3.03 10.53 -4.90
C LEU A 20 4.53 10.47 -4.59
N ASP A 21 4.96 11.24 -3.61
CA ASP A 21 6.33 11.24 -3.13
C ASP A 21 6.57 10.18 -2.04
N ASN A 22 7.84 10.02 -1.66
CA ASN A 22 8.26 9.05 -0.66
C ASN A 22 7.75 9.36 0.77
N SER A 23 7.09 10.51 0.99
CA SER A 23 6.42 10.79 2.27
C SER A 23 5.05 10.13 2.35
N SER A 24 4.45 9.81 1.20
CA SER A 24 3.07 9.33 1.10
C SER A 24 2.95 7.84 0.81
N TRP A 25 4.00 7.18 0.31
CA TRP A 25 3.99 5.75 0.00
C TRP A 25 5.34 5.08 0.13
N GLY A 26 5.34 3.74 0.15
CA GLY A 26 6.56 2.95 0.09
C GLY A 26 6.32 1.47 -0.12
N LEU A 27 7.41 0.70 -0.08
CA LEU A 27 7.42 -0.75 -0.19
C LEU A 27 7.88 -1.37 1.13
N MET A 28 7.30 -2.49 1.50
CA MET A 28 7.75 -3.28 2.64
C MET A 28 7.69 -4.77 2.35
N LYS A 29 8.35 -5.53 3.22
CA LYS A 29 8.30 -6.99 3.21
C LYS A 29 8.20 -7.50 4.64
N ASP A 30 7.31 -8.45 4.87
CA ASP A 30 7.17 -9.20 6.14
C ASP A 30 7.09 -8.30 7.39
N VAL A 31 5.90 -7.76 7.67
CA VAL A 31 5.61 -6.98 8.88
C VAL A 31 4.89 -7.84 9.91
N ILE A 32 5.50 -8.04 11.08
CA ILE A 32 4.96 -8.88 12.17
C ILE A 32 3.74 -8.25 12.83
N ASN A 33 3.74 -6.92 12.99
CA ASN A 33 2.64 -6.19 13.62
C ASN A 33 2.51 -4.78 13.02
N THR A 34 1.38 -4.54 12.36
CA THR A 34 1.08 -3.26 11.69
C THR A 34 0.96 -2.08 12.66
N ALA A 35 0.46 -2.29 13.88
CA ALA A 35 0.33 -1.20 14.86
C ALA A 35 1.70 -0.67 15.27
N THR A 36 2.69 -1.54 15.48
CA THR A 36 4.04 -1.12 15.86
C THR A 36 4.82 -0.53 14.68
N TYR A 37 4.60 -1.02 13.46
CA TYR A 37 5.34 -0.57 12.28
C TYR A 37 4.77 0.71 11.66
N PHE A 38 3.45 0.79 11.52
CA PHE A 38 2.73 1.88 10.83
C PHE A 38 1.94 2.78 11.79
N GLY A 39 1.76 2.40 13.05
CA GLY A 39 0.86 3.10 13.95
C GLY A 39 -0.63 2.83 13.66
N THR A 40 -0.95 1.71 13.01
CA THR A 40 -2.35 1.34 12.75
C THR A 40 -3.10 1.02 14.03
N LYS A 41 -4.43 1.23 14.02
CA LYS A 41 -5.33 0.78 15.09
C LYS A 41 -5.46 -0.74 15.12
N GLU A 42 -5.33 -1.38 13.96
CA GLU A 42 -5.35 -2.83 13.82
C GLU A 42 -3.97 -3.44 14.07
N GLU A 43 -3.94 -4.57 14.77
CA GLU A 43 -2.73 -5.37 14.98
C GLU A 43 -2.78 -6.60 14.08
N ILE A 44 -2.13 -6.53 12.92
CA ILE A 44 -2.14 -7.61 11.94
C ILE A 44 -0.72 -7.90 11.47
N GLU A 45 -0.44 -9.17 11.23
CA GLU A 45 0.74 -9.63 10.52
C GLU A 45 0.50 -9.55 9.00
N LEU A 46 1.49 -9.01 8.27
CA LEU A 46 1.51 -8.93 6.81
C LEU A 46 2.75 -9.66 6.29
N THR A 47 2.57 -10.87 5.79
CA THR A 47 3.64 -11.64 5.14
C THR A 47 3.69 -11.36 3.64
N GLY A 48 4.88 -11.48 3.05
CA GLY A 48 5.10 -11.23 1.62
C GLY A 48 5.50 -9.78 1.31
N GLN A 49 5.37 -9.40 0.05
CA GLN A 49 5.77 -8.08 -0.47
C GLN A 49 4.56 -7.17 -0.65
N TRP A 50 4.65 -5.94 -0.15
CA TRP A 50 3.54 -4.99 -0.15
C TRP A 50 3.98 -3.59 -0.58
N ALA A 51 3.09 -2.88 -1.26
CA ALA A 51 3.10 -1.43 -1.31
C ALA A 51 2.10 -0.87 -0.29
N TYR A 52 2.48 0.20 0.39
CA TYR A 52 1.62 0.92 1.33
C TYR A 52 1.51 2.39 0.93
N ILE A 53 0.34 2.99 1.17
CA ILE A 53 0.05 4.39 0.85
C ILE A 53 -0.76 4.99 1.99
N TYR A 54 -0.32 6.14 2.51
CA TYR A 54 -1.09 6.92 3.47
C TYR A 54 -2.01 7.89 2.74
N VAL A 55 -3.29 7.87 3.09
CA VAL A 55 -4.34 8.67 2.42
C VAL A 55 -5.14 9.38 3.48
N LYS A 56 -5.28 10.70 3.37
CA LYS A 56 -6.18 11.44 4.27
C LYS A 56 -7.62 11.26 3.82
N LYS A 57 -8.57 11.37 4.74
CA LYS A 57 -10.02 11.19 4.46
C LYS A 57 -10.57 12.04 3.31
N ASP A 58 -9.96 13.19 3.03
CA ASP A 58 -10.40 14.11 1.97
C ASP A 58 -9.56 14.02 0.69
N ASP A 59 -8.51 13.18 0.66
CA ASP A 59 -7.67 13.00 -0.51
C ASP A 59 -8.35 12.05 -1.50
N ILE A 60 -8.59 12.55 -2.71
CA ILE A 60 -9.13 11.75 -3.82
C ILE A 60 -7.95 11.28 -4.67
N LEU A 61 -7.52 10.05 -4.46
CA LEU A 61 -6.49 9.41 -5.27
C LEU A 61 -7.12 8.71 -6.47
N SER A 62 -6.82 9.19 -7.67
CA SER A 62 -7.47 8.70 -8.89
C SER A 62 -7.11 7.23 -9.17
N PHE A 63 -5.88 6.82 -8.87
CA PHE A 63 -5.43 5.45 -9.11
C PHE A 63 -6.15 4.37 -8.26
N VAL A 64 -6.74 4.73 -7.11
CA VAL A 64 -7.49 3.76 -6.26
C VAL A 64 -8.72 3.22 -7.02
N ARG A 65 -9.20 3.96 -8.03
CA ARG A 65 -10.25 3.49 -8.96
C ARG A 65 -9.74 2.50 -10.01
N GLU A 66 -8.44 2.52 -10.31
CA GLU A 66 -7.81 1.64 -11.31
C GLU A 66 -7.29 0.32 -10.69
N VAL A 67 -6.88 0.38 -9.42
CA VAL A 67 -6.38 -0.74 -8.64
C VAL A 67 -6.94 -0.68 -7.22
N GLU A 68 -7.78 -1.64 -6.87
CA GLU A 68 -8.36 -1.76 -5.54
C GLU A 68 -7.29 -2.24 -4.54
N PRO A 69 -7.20 -1.65 -3.34
CA PRO A 69 -6.29 -2.10 -2.30
C PRO A 69 -6.66 -3.52 -1.84
N THR A 70 -5.64 -4.34 -1.60
CA THR A 70 -5.82 -5.66 -0.98
C THR A 70 -6.38 -5.55 0.44
N ARG A 71 -6.00 -4.48 1.16
CA ARG A 71 -6.52 -4.19 2.49
C ARG A 71 -6.43 -2.70 2.78
N VAL A 72 -7.32 -2.22 3.64
CA VAL A 72 -7.28 -0.87 4.21
C VAL A 72 -7.18 -1.01 5.72
N LEU A 73 -6.22 -0.31 6.32
CA LEU A 73 -6.06 -0.17 7.78
C LEU A 73 -6.19 1.30 8.17
N HIS A 74 -6.31 1.59 9.46
CA HIS A 74 -6.54 2.95 9.94
C HIS A 74 -5.37 3.43 10.79
N VAL A 75 -4.75 4.55 10.39
CA VAL A 75 -3.65 5.20 11.13
C VAL A 75 -4.11 6.61 11.51
N GLU A 76 -4.34 6.85 12.80
CA GLU A 76 -4.87 8.13 13.30
C GLU A 76 -6.11 8.61 12.52
N ASP A 77 -5.97 9.69 11.74
CA ASP A 77 -6.97 10.33 10.87
C ASP A 77 -6.78 10.00 9.37
N CYS A 78 -5.87 9.08 9.05
CA CYS A 78 -5.57 8.59 7.71
C CYS A 78 -5.99 7.12 7.54
N GLU A 79 -6.15 6.74 6.28
CA GLU A 79 -6.24 5.36 5.84
C GLU A 79 -4.88 4.92 5.29
N LEU A 80 -4.50 3.67 5.59
CA LEU A 80 -3.34 3.00 5.05
C LEU A 80 -3.83 1.98 4.02
N LEU A 81 -3.66 2.30 2.75
CA LEU A 81 -3.98 1.40 1.64
C LEU A 81 -2.81 0.43 1.45
N LEU A 82 -3.11 -0.87 1.40
CA LEU A 82 -2.13 -1.94 1.28
C LEU A 82 -2.39 -2.75 0.01
N TYR A 83 -1.36 -2.90 -0.81
CA TYR A 83 -1.39 -3.67 -2.07
C TYR A 83 -0.39 -4.81 -1.99
N ARG A 84 -0.85 -6.05 -2.06
CA ARG A 84 0.03 -7.21 -2.04
C ARG A 84 0.60 -7.47 -3.43
N LEU A 85 1.92 -7.40 -3.55
CA LEU A 85 2.62 -7.39 -4.84
C LEU A 85 3.05 -8.78 -5.32
N ASP A 86 3.05 -9.77 -4.42
CA ASP A 86 3.47 -11.14 -4.68
C ASP A 86 2.30 -12.13 -4.83
N LEU A 87 1.08 -11.62 -5.05
CA LEU A 87 -0.07 -12.45 -5.45
C LEU A 87 0.10 -12.90 -6.91
N GLU A 88 0.31 -14.19 -7.15
CA GLU A 88 0.39 -14.80 -8.48
C GLU A 88 -0.92 -14.68 -9.29
#